data_AF-A0A4V1KJA0-F1
#
_entry.id   AF-A0A4V1KJA0-F1
#
_cell.length_a   1.000
_cell.length_b   1.000
_cell.length_c   1.000
_cell.angle_alpha   90.00
_cell.angle_beta   90.00
_cell.angle_gamma   90.00
#
_symmetry.space_group_name_H-M   'P 1'
#
loop_
_entity.id
_entity.type
_entity.pdbx_description
1 polymer ?
#
loop_
_entity_poly.entity_id
_entity_poly.type
_entity_poly.pdbx_seq_one_letter_code
_entity_poly.pdbx_strand_id
1 'polypeptide(L)'
;MSRHVLVGIATVALAALAVAIWRFNASTPGAPLAGQSRADFARSAVEGCLATQRAATRDRPAPEGTIERFCGCYAEALADRVTAADLDRLAGKPAAEIQSIMREKIRAADDSCVNSR
;
A
#
# COMPACT_ATOMS: atom_id res chain seq x y z
N MET A 1 37.76 -36.32 -8.26
CA MET A 1 36.84 -35.90 -7.17
C MET A 1 36.24 -34.50 -7.35
N SER A 2 36.87 -33.56 -8.08
CA SER A 2 36.40 -32.16 -8.13
C SER A 2 35.22 -31.83 -9.06
N ARG A 3 34.89 -32.70 -10.05
CA ARG A 3 33.80 -32.44 -11.01
C ARG A 3 32.40 -32.63 -10.40
N HIS A 4 32.21 -33.59 -9.50
CA HIS A 4 30.91 -33.83 -8.86
C HIS A 4 30.55 -32.75 -7.81
N VAL A 5 31.56 -32.16 -7.16
CA VAL A 5 31.37 -31.07 -6.19
C VAL A 5 30.97 -29.77 -6.90
N LEU A 6 31.59 -29.46 -8.05
CA LEU A 6 31.22 -28.30 -8.87
C LEU A 6 29.80 -28.39 -9.43
N VAL A 7 29.37 -29.57 -9.87
CA VAL A 7 28.00 -29.80 -10.37
C VAL A 7 26.96 -29.62 -9.24
N GLY A 8 27.25 -30.15 -8.05
CA GLY A 8 26.34 -30.01 -6.89
C GLY A 8 26.16 -28.55 -6.43
N ILE A 9 27.23 -27.77 -6.40
CA ILE A 9 27.17 -26.34 -6.04
C ILE A 9 26.37 -25.54 -7.09
N ALA A 10 26.58 -25.82 -8.37
CA ALA A 10 25.85 -25.15 -9.45
C ALA A 10 24.33 -25.42 -9.38
N THR A 11 23.92 -26.64 -9.03
CA THR A 11 22.49 -26.98 -8.89
C THR A 11 21.81 -26.28 -7.71
N VAL A 12 22.50 -26.14 -6.57
CA VAL A 12 21.96 -25.45 -5.39
C VAL A 12 21.83 -23.94 -5.66
N ALA A 13 22.82 -23.35 -6.34
CA ALA A 13 22.79 -21.94 -6.71
C ALA A 13 21.62 -21.63 -7.67
N LEU A 14 21.37 -22.49 -8.67
CA LEU A 14 20.25 -22.33 -9.60
C LEU A 14 18.89 -22.48 -8.92
N ALA A 15 18.75 -23.44 -7.99
CA ALA A 15 17.52 -23.61 -7.22
C ALA A 15 17.23 -22.41 -6.30
N ALA A 16 18.26 -21.87 -5.64
CA ALA A 16 18.13 -20.67 -4.82
C ALA A 16 17.75 -19.44 -5.67
N LEU A 17 18.33 -19.32 -6.87
CA LEU A 17 17.98 -18.26 -7.81
C LEU A 17 16.52 -18.37 -8.28
N ALA A 18 16.05 -19.58 -8.58
CA ALA A 18 14.67 -19.83 -8.99
C ALA A 18 13.66 -19.50 -7.87
N VAL A 19 13.97 -19.83 -6.61
CA VAL A 19 13.13 -19.47 -5.45
C VAL A 19 13.14 -17.95 -5.21
N ALA A 20 14.29 -17.29 -5.38
CA ALA A 20 14.40 -15.84 -5.26
C ALA A 20 13.61 -15.12 -6.38
N ILE A 21 13.72 -15.59 -7.62
CA ILE A 21 12.94 -15.10 -8.76
C ILE A 21 11.45 -15.33 -8.53
N TRP A 22 11.03 -16.50 -8.03
CA TRP A 22 9.63 -16.78 -7.70
C TRP A 22 9.09 -15.88 -6.58
N ARG A 23 9.87 -15.64 -5.52
CA ARG A 23 9.52 -14.69 -4.45
C ARG A 23 9.41 -13.25 -4.95
N PHE A 24 10.24 -12.86 -5.93
CA PHE A 24 10.22 -11.52 -6.50
C PHE A 24 9.08 -11.34 -7.51
N ASN A 25 8.81 -12.37 -8.33
CA ASN A 25 7.70 -12.42 -9.30
C ASN A 25 6.33 -12.67 -8.66
N ALA A 26 6.26 -13.09 -7.38
CA ALA A 26 5.02 -13.14 -6.62
C ALA A 26 4.40 -11.75 -6.35
N SER A 27 5.02 -10.68 -6.87
CA SER A 27 4.36 -9.39 -7.14
C SER A 27 3.33 -9.57 -8.26
N THR A 28 2.26 -10.31 -7.98
CA THR A 28 1.18 -10.56 -8.92
C THR A 28 0.56 -9.22 -9.29
N PRO A 29 0.48 -8.84 -10.58
CA PRO A 29 -0.20 -7.62 -10.99
C PRO A 29 -1.62 -7.59 -10.40
N GLY A 30 -1.93 -6.58 -9.61
CA GLY A 30 -3.21 -6.44 -8.91
C GLY A 30 -3.26 -6.97 -7.48
N ALA A 31 -2.19 -7.55 -6.95
CA ALA A 31 -2.10 -7.86 -5.52
C ALA A 31 -2.03 -6.55 -4.69
N PRO A 32 -2.72 -6.46 -3.54
CA PRO A 32 -2.57 -5.36 -2.61
C PRO A 32 -1.12 -5.19 -2.13
N LEU A 33 -0.79 -3.98 -1.67
CA LEU A 33 0.50 -3.73 -1.02
C LEU A 33 0.68 -4.67 0.18
N ALA A 34 1.90 -5.18 0.36
CA ALA A 34 2.26 -6.05 1.47
C ALA A 34 3.55 -5.59 2.15
N GLY A 35 3.77 -6.06 3.37
CA GLY A 35 4.98 -5.79 4.14
C GLY A 35 5.26 -4.29 4.32
N GLN A 36 6.51 -3.90 4.13
CA GLN A 36 6.98 -2.54 4.39
C GLN A 36 6.29 -1.49 3.50
N SER A 37 6.08 -1.79 2.22
CA SER A 37 5.42 -0.85 1.29
C SER A 37 3.98 -0.54 1.70
N ARG A 38 3.26 -1.52 2.27
CA ARG A 38 1.93 -1.30 2.84
C ARG A 38 1.99 -0.38 4.05
N ALA A 39 2.95 -0.62 4.95
CA ALA A 39 3.12 0.18 6.17
C ALA A 39 3.49 1.64 5.86
N ASP A 40 4.39 1.86 4.91
CA ASP A 40 4.80 3.21 4.50
C ASP A 40 3.66 3.94 3.78
N PHE A 41 2.92 3.24 2.92
CA PHE A 41 1.73 3.81 2.28
C PHE A 41 0.66 4.19 3.31
N ALA A 42 0.33 3.30 4.24
CA ALA A 42 -0.65 3.57 5.29
C ALA A 42 -0.24 4.79 6.13
N ARG A 43 1.03 4.88 6.53
CA ARG A 43 1.54 6.05 7.28
C ARG A 43 1.35 7.36 6.50
N SER A 44 1.73 7.37 5.22
CA SER A 44 1.56 8.55 4.36
C SER A 44 0.07 8.91 4.18
N ALA A 45 -0.80 7.92 4.05
CA ALA A 45 -2.24 8.12 3.94
C ALA A 45 -2.84 8.70 5.24
N VAL A 46 -2.37 8.26 6.43
CA VAL A 46 -2.78 8.86 7.71
C VAL A 46 -2.38 10.34 7.74
N GLU A 47 -1.13 10.67 7.43
CA GLU A 47 -0.64 12.05 7.46
C GLU A 47 -1.44 12.97 6.53
N GLY A 48 -1.68 12.52 5.30
CA GLY A 48 -2.50 13.25 4.32
C GLY A 48 -3.95 13.42 4.76
N CYS A 49 -4.56 12.37 5.34
CA CYS A 49 -5.91 12.43 5.89
C CYS A 49 -6.00 13.42 7.06
N LEU A 50 -5.07 13.36 8.01
CA LEU A 50 -5.03 14.26 9.16
C LEU A 50 -4.90 15.72 8.73
N ALA A 51 -4.00 16.01 7.79
CA ALA A 51 -3.82 17.36 7.25
C ALA A 51 -5.11 17.89 6.62
N THR A 52 -5.77 17.05 5.80
CA THR A 52 -7.02 17.39 5.12
C THR A 52 -8.16 17.61 6.12
N GLN A 53 -8.35 16.70 7.06
CA GLN A 53 -9.43 16.79 8.05
C GLN A 53 -9.23 17.95 9.00
N ARG A 54 -8.00 18.20 9.49
CA ARG A 54 -7.71 19.35 10.35
C ARG A 54 -7.92 20.68 9.64
N ALA A 55 -7.61 20.76 8.34
CA ALA A 55 -7.93 21.93 7.53
C ALA A 55 -9.45 22.11 7.37
N ALA A 56 -10.20 21.02 7.14
CA ALA A 56 -11.66 21.06 6.97
C ALA A 56 -12.43 21.36 8.27
N THR A 57 -11.94 20.90 9.42
CA THR A 57 -12.59 21.08 10.73
C THR A 57 -12.05 22.28 11.51
N ARG A 58 -11.29 23.17 10.86
CA ARG A 58 -10.63 24.29 11.55
C ARG A 58 -11.61 25.16 12.35
N ASP A 59 -12.79 25.40 11.80
CA ASP A 59 -13.81 26.25 12.43
C ASP A 59 -14.78 25.46 13.33
N ARG A 60 -14.75 24.13 13.26
CA ARG A 60 -15.56 23.23 14.08
C ARG A 60 -14.78 21.96 14.40
N PRO A 61 -13.96 21.98 15.46
CA PRO A 61 -13.11 20.85 15.82
C PRO A 61 -13.95 19.61 16.10
N ALA A 62 -13.50 18.47 15.58
CA ALA A 62 -14.06 17.19 15.97
C ALA A 62 -13.67 16.86 17.43
N PRO A 63 -14.41 15.96 18.11
CA PRO A 63 -13.99 15.47 19.42
C PRO A 63 -12.61 14.82 19.35
N GLU A 64 -11.84 14.96 20.43
CA GLU A 64 -10.46 14.49 20.52
C GLU A 64 -10.33 13.01 20.10
N GLY A 65 -9.33 12.71 19.26
CA GLY A 65 -9.08 11.35 18.77
C GLY A 65 -10.05 10.85 17.70
N THR A 66 -11.11 11.60 17.35
CA THR A 66 -12.07 11.19 16.32
C THR A 66 -11.44 11.20 14.93
N ILE A 67 -10.70 12.27 14.62
CA ILE A 67 -10.02 12.43 13.33
C ILE A 67 -8.90 11.40 13.21
N GLU A 68 -8.13 11.19 14.28
CA GLU A 68 -7.06 10.20 14.35
C GLU A 68 -7.58 8.79 14.12
N ARG A 69 -8.67 8.41 14.80
CA ARG A 69 -9.29 7.08 14.62
C ARG A 69 -9.84 6.88 13.22
N PHE A 70 -10.53 7.89 12.68
CA PHE A 70 -11.04 7.84 11.31
C PHE A 70 -9.89 7.71 10.29
N CYS A 71 -8.87 8.56 10.39
CA CYS A 71 -7.74 8.54 9.46
C CYS A 71 -6.92 7.26 9.57
N GLY A 72 -6.79 6.67 10.76
CA GLY A 72 -6.21 5.35 10.95
C GLY A 72 -7.00 4.26 10.20
N CYS A 73 -8.31 4.20 10.40
CA CYS A 73 -9.17 3.26 9.67
C CYS A 73 -9.07 3.47 8.15
N TYR A 74 -9.21 4.72 7.70
CA TYR A 74 -9.19 5.08 6.28
C TYR A 74 -7.89 4.65 5.61
N ALA A 75 -6.75 4.92 6.27
CA ALA A 75 -5.44 4.56 5.74
C ALA A 75 -5.24 3.04 5.62
N GLU A 76 -5.64 2.27 6.63
CA GLU A 76 -5.58 0.80 6.59
C GLU A 76 -6.49 0.25 5.50
N ALA A 77 -7.75 0.71 5.45
CA ALA A 77 -8.72 0.29 4.44
C ALA A 77 -8.26 0.64 3.02
N LEU A 78 -7.63 1.80 2.83
CA LEU A 78 -7.07 2.19 1.55
C LEU A 78 -5.84 1.33 1.20
N ALA A 79 -4.94 1.08 2.15
CA ALA A 79 -3.75 0.26 1.96
C ALA A 79 -4.08 -1.19 1.54
N ASP A 80 -5.18 -1.75 2.03
CA ASP A 80 -5.67 -3.08 1.63
C ASP A 80 -6.22 -3.14 0.21
N ARG A 81 -6.50 -1.98 -0.39
CA ARG A 81 -7.09 -1.86 -1.73
C ARG A 81 -6.08 -1.38 -2.77
N VAL A 82 -5.09 -0.60 -2.36
CA VAL A 82 -4.04 -0.09 -3.26
C VAL A 82 -3.10 -1.22 -3.65
N THR A 83 -2.75 -1.27 -4.92
CA THR A 83 -1.81 -2.23 -5.50
C THR A 83 -0.57 -1.50 -5.99
N ALA A 84 0.53 -2.23 -6.19
CA ALA A 84 1.75 -1.65 -6.78
C ALA A 84 1.47 -1.05 -8.17
N ALA A 85 0.62 -1.69 -8.97
CA ALA A 85 0.22 -1.22 -10.29
C ALA A 85 -0.55 0.12 -10.24
N ASP A 86 -1.31 0.37 -9.17
CA ASP A 86 -1.92 1.69 -8.98
C ASP A 86 -0.82 2.73 -8.75
N LEU A 87 0.12 2.47 -7.83
CA LEU A 87 1.21 3.40 -7.53
C LEU A 87 2.06 3.73 -8.76
N ASP A 88 2.39 2.73 -9.58
CA ASP A 88 3.09 2.92 -10.85
C ASP A 88 2.30 3.80 -11.81
N ARG A 89 0.97 3.62 -11.87
CA ARG A 89 0.10 4.49 -12.66
C ARG A 89 0.04 5.91 -12.10
N LEU A 90 0.21 6.13 -10.80
CA LEU A 90 0.16 7.47 -10.21
C LEU A 90 1.47 8.25 -10.40
N ALA A 91 2.58 7.57 -10.67
CA ALA A 91 3.89 8.19 -10.80
C ALA A 91 3.89 9.30 -11.86
N GLY A 92 4.29 10.51 -11.46
CA GLY A 92 4.37 11.68 -12.34
C GLY A 92 3.03 12.31 -12.72
N LYS A 93 1.89 11.84 -12.18
CA LYS A 93 0.57 12.40 -12.47
C LYS A 93 0.21 13.58 -11.55
N PRO A 94 -0.57 14.56 -12.05
CA PRO A 94 -1.08 15.65 -11.22
C PRO A 94 -2.14 15.15 -10.23
N ALA A 95 -2.32 15.88 -9.12
CA ALA A 95 -3.22 15.49 -8.03
C ALA A 95 -4.67 15.21 -8.48
N ALA A 96 -5.21 15.98 -9.43
CA ALA A 96 -6.56 15.78 -9.95
C ALA A 96 -6.71 14.43 -10.68
N GLU A 97 -5.67 14.00 -11.39
CA GLU A 97 -5.67 12.72 -12.09
C GLU A 97 -5.47 11.56 -11.10
N ILE A 98 -4.62 11.75 -10.09
CA ILE A 98 -4.43 10.80 -8.99
C ILE A 98 -5.78 10.53 -8.29
N GLN A 99 -6.51 11.58 -7.94
CA GLN A 99 -7.84 11.46 -7.33
C GLN A 99 -8.82 10.73 -8.23
N SER A 100 -8.76 10.95 -9.55
CA SER A 100 -9.61 10.25 -10.50
C SER A 100 -9.32 8.76 -10.55
N ILE A 101 -8.04 8.37 -10.61
CA ILE A 101 -7.58 6.99 -10.64
C ILE A 101 -7.94 6.25 -9.34
N MET A 102 -7.81 6.93 -8.21
CA MET A 102 -8.04 6.34 -6.88
C MET A 102 -9.48 6.47 -6.37
N ARG A 103 -10.37 7.14 -7.11
CA ARG A 103 -11.69 7.58 -6.64
C ARG A 103 -12.51 6.46 -6.01
N GLU A 104 -12.61 5.32 -6.68
CA GLU A 104 -13.39 4.18 -6.21
C GLU A 104 -12.82 3.59 -4.92
N LYS A 105 -11.49 3.49 -4.83
CA LYS A 105 -10.79 2.98 -3.65
C LYS A 105 -10.91 3.93 -2.47
N ILE A 106 -10.83 5.23 -2.72
CA ILE A 106 -11.05 6.29 -1.73
C ILE A 106 -12.47 6.20 -1.16
N ARG A 107 -13.48 6.13 -2.02
CA ARG A 107 -14.88 5.99 -1.58
C ARG A 107 -15.11 4.73 -0.76
N ALA A 108 -14.62 3.59 -1.25
CA ALA A 108 -14.77 2.33 -0.53
C ALA A 108 -14.07 2.33 0.85
N ALA A 109 -12.91 3.01 0.96
CA ALA A 109 -12.21 3.17 2.24
C ALA A 109 -12.99 4.10 3.19
N ASP A 110 -13.51 5.21 2.68
CA ASP A 110 -14.33 6.16 3.44
C ASP A 110 -15.61 5.49 3.97
N ASP A 111 -16.38 4.82 3.10
CA ASP A 111 -17.62 4.11 3.44
C ASP A 111 -17.38 3.04 4.51
N SER A 112 -16.23 2.36 4.46
CA SER A 112 -15.86 1.33 5.44
C SER A 112 -15.62 1.92 6.84
N CYS A 113 -15.20 3.19 6.92
CA CYS A 113 -14.72 3.82 8.16
C CYS A 113 -15.71 4.81 8.77
N VAL A 114 -16.61 5.36 7.96
CA VAL A 114 -17.75 6.15 8.44
C VAL A 114 -18.82 5.25 9.05
N ASN A 115 -19.08 4.09 8.45
CA ASN A 115 -20.13 3.16 8.87
C ASN A 115 -19.68 2.10 9.89
N SER A 116 -18.40 2.04 10.27
CA SER A 116 -17.89 1.12 11.28
C SER A 116 -18.04 1.62 12.73
N ARG A 117 -18.98 2.53 13.00
CA ARG A 117 -19.27 3.08 14.33
C ARG A 117 -20.61 2.62 14.86
#